data_AF-A0A1J4ZD42-F1
#
_entry.id   AF-A0A1J4ZD42-F1
#
_cell.length_a   1.000
_cell.length_b   1.000
_cell.length_c   1.000
_cell.angle_alpha   90.00
_cell.angle_beta   90.00
_cell.angle_gamma   90.00
#
_symmetry.space_group_name_H-M   'P 1'
#
loop_
_entity.id
_entity.type
_entity.pdbx_description
1 polymer ?
#
loop_
_entity_poly.entity_id
_entity_poly.type
_entity_poly.pdbx_seq_one_letter_code
_entity_poly.pdbx_strand_id
1 'polypeptide(L)'
;MAELKDLFQSADWKAEKHAPVIDAPENIKKGEFFKITATVGKSIAHPNKTEHHIAWIEVYFQATGEKFPYQIVRADFTAHGASAQGPDTSSIYTYPEVSVSFKTDKPGAIYASSYCNIHGLWQGLKEIKIG
;
A
#
# COMPACT_ATOMS: atom_id res chain seq x y z
N MET A 1 25.84 1.41 -10.52
CA MET A 1 24.52 1.83 -11.03
C MET A 1 23.57 1.73 -9.86
N ALA A 2 22.71 2.73 -9.61
CA ALA A 2 21.69 2.60 -8.57
C ALA A 2 20.71 1.49 -8.92
N GLU A 3 20.33 0.65 -7.96
CA GLU A 3 19.34 -0.41 -8.15
C GLU A 3 17.95 0.11 -7.74
N LEU A 4 16.88 -0.42 -8.32
CA LEU A 4 15.51 0.01 -8.01
C LEU A 4 15.20 -0.05 -6.50
N LYS A 5 15.72 -1.08 -5.81
CA LYS A 5 15.57 -1.25 -4.37
C LYS A 5 16.09 -0.05 -3.56
N ASP A 6 17.09 0.65 -4.08
CA ASP A 6 17.72 1.80 -3.42
C ASP A 6 16.85 3.07 -3.54
N LEU A 7 15.81 3.05 -4.38
CA LEU A 7 14.89 4.17 -4.60
C LEU A 7 13.66 4.12 -3.67
N PHE A 8 13.44 3.01 -2.95
CA PHE A 8 12.33 2.87 -2.01
C PHE A 8 12.64 3.56 -0.69
N GLN A 9 11.74 4.43 -0.25
CA GLN A 9 11.80 5.09 1.04
C GLN A 9 10.97 4.36 2.10
N SER A 10 11.42 4.39 3.34
CA SER A 10 10.70 3.89 4.52
C SER A 10 10.80 4.92 5.65
N ALA A 11 9.70 5.17 6.34
CA ALA A 11 9.66 6.13 7.44
C ALA A 11 8.61 5.73 8.48
N ASP A 12 8.69 6.31 9.68
CA ASP A 12 7.62 6.21 10.66
C ASP A 12 6.37 6.93 10.12
N TRP A 13 5.32 6.15 9.86
CA TRP A 13 4.05 6.64 9.32
C TRP A 13 3.34 7.67 10.22
N LYS A 14 3.73 7.76 11.50
CA LYS A 14 3.24 8.80 12.41
C LYS A 14 3.84 10.18 12.12
N ALA A 15 5.03 10.22 11.51
CA ALA A 15 5.74 11.44 11.14
C ALA A 15 5.76 11.68 9.61
N GLU A 16 5.53 10.63 8.81
CA GLU A 16 5.58 10.66 7.35
C GLU A 16 4.29 10.12 6.73
N LYS A 17 3.70 10.88 5.80
CA LYS A 17 2.39 10.58 5.21
C LYS A 17 2.43 9.60 4.04
N HIS A 18 3.61 9.38 3.45
CA HIS A 18 3.75 8.57 2.23
C HIS A 18 3.94 7.06 2.48
N ALA A 19 4.43 6.68 3.67
CA ALA A 19 4.64 5.29 4.01
C ALA A 19 3.29 4.53 4.06
N PRO A 20 3.10 3.45 3.27
CA PRO A 20 1.87 2.67 3.31
C PRO A 20 1.77 1.92 4.64
N VAL A 21 0.65 2.09 5.34
CA VAL A 21 0.35 1.42 6.61
C VAL A 21 -0.47 0.18 6.34
N ILE A 22 -0.08 -0.95 6.91
CA ILE A 22 -0.78 -2.22 6.80
C ILE A 22 -1.53 -2.51 8.11
N ASP A 23 -2.85 -2.58 8.04
CA ASP A 23 -3.69 -3.18 9.06
C ASP A 23 -3.95 -4.63 8.71
N ALA A 24 -3.60 -5.52 9.64
CA ALA A 24 -3.81 -6.96 9.52
C ALA A 24 -4.01 -7.53 10.93
N PRO A 25 -4.74 -8.66 11.07
CA PRO A 25 -4.79 -9.41 12.31
C PRO A 25 -3.39 -9.81 12.79
N GLU A 26 -3.15 -9.78 14.10
CA GLU A 26 -1.86 -10.21 14.66
C GLU A 26 -1.63 -11.72 14.50
N ASN A 27 -2.70 -12.50 14.60
CA ASN A 27 -2.71 -13.94 14.40
C ASN A 27 -3.78 -14.31 13.40
N ILE A 28 -3.41 -15.12 12.41
CA ILE A 28 -4.33 -15.66 11.41
C ILE A 28 -4.50 -17.17 11.63
N LYS A 29 -5.63 -17.70 11.18
CA LYS A 29 -5.84 -19.14 11.14
C LYS A 29 -5.31 -19.71 9.83
N LYS A 30 -4.61 -20.84 9.93
CA LYS A 30 -4.07 -21.57 8.78
C LYS A 30 -5.18 -21.87 7.76
N GLY A 31 -4.97 -21.48 6.50
CA GLY A 31 -5.85 -21.82 5.39
C GLY A 31 -7.18 -21.06 5.33
N GLU A 32 -7.44 -20.16 6.28
CA GLU A 32 -8.62 -19.29 6.28
C GLU A 32 -8.30 -17.95 5.63
N PHE A 33 -9.30 -17.36 4.97
CA PHE A 33 -9.18 -16.01 4.46
C PHE A 33 -9.19 -15.01 5.61
N PHE A 34 -8.28 -14.04 5.57
CA PHE A 34 -8.26 -12.89 6.46
C PHE A 34 -8.14 -11.61 5.64
N LYS A 35 -8.74 -10.54 6.16
CA LYS A 35 -8.74 -9.22 5.53
C LYS A 35 -7.51 -8.44 5.97
N ILE A 36 -6.89 -7.74 5.03
CA ILE A 36 -5.91 -6.70 5.28
C ILE A 36 -6.36 -5.39 4.63
N THR A 37 -5.89 -4.28 5.18
CA THR A 37 -6.07 -2.95 4.59
C THR A 37 -4.70 -2.28 4.47
N ALA A 38 -4.37 -1.78 3.29
CA ALA A 38 -3.20 -0.95 3.07
C ALA A 38 -3.64 0.48 2.73
N THR A 39 -3.12 1.47 3.46
CA THR A 39 -3.53 2.88 3.36
C THR A 39 -2.32 3.81 3.38
N VAL A 40 -2.28 4.79 2.47
CA VAL A 40 -1.33 5.92 2.53
C VAL A 40 -2.03 7.15 3.11
N GLY A 41 -1.33 7.94 3.93
CA GLY A 41 -1.89 9.14 4.56
C GLY A 41 -2.82 8.89 5.75
N LYS A 42 -2.70 7.72 6.41
CA LYS A 42 -3.58 7.30 7.51
C LYS A 42 -3.52 8.21 8.75
N SER A 43 -2.32 8.62 9.18
CA SER A 43 -2.14 9.53 10.32
C SER A 43 -2.14 11.01 9.92
N ILE A 44 -1.43 11.31 8.83
CA ILE A 44 -1.32 12.65 8.27
C ILE A 44 -1.83 12.55 6.84
N ALA A 45 -2.91 13.26 6.52
CA ALA A 45 -3.51 13.20 5.19
C ALA A 45 -2.48 13.54 4.10
N HIS A 46 -2.40 12.67 3.09
CA HIS A 46 -1.70 12.95 1.84
C HIS A 46 -2.63 13.74 0.91
N PRO A 47 -2.13 14.74 0.16
CA PRO A 47 -2.94 15.44 -0.85
C PRO A 47 -3.53 14.48 -1.89
N ASN A 48 -4.72 14.82 -2.39
CA ASN A 48 -5.32 14.11 -3.51
C ASN A 48 -5.87 15.15 -4.49
N LYS A 49 -4.98 15.65 -5.33
CA LYS A 49 -5.23 16.67 -6.35
C LYS A 49 -4.75 16.17 -7.70
N THR A 50 -5.16 16.85 -8.76
CA THR A 50 -4.75 16.54 -10.13
C THR A 50 -3.22 16.53 -10.26
N GLU A 51 -2.53 17.45 -9.59
CA GLU A 51 -1.07 17.60 -9.68
C GLU A 51 -0.31 16.76 -8.65
N HIS A 52 -0.96 16.29 -7.57
CA HIS A 52 -0.29 15.60 -6.47
C HIS A 52 -1.21 14.58 -5.80
N HIS A 53 -0.91 13.31 -6.04
CA HIS A 53 -1.71 12.19 -5.54
C HIS A 53 -0.88 10.91 -5.44
N ILE A 54 -1.41 9.95 -4.67
CA ILE A 54 -0.93 8.58 -4.67
C ILE A 54 -1.58 7.86 -5.84
N ALA A 55 -0.76 7.30 -6.73
CA ALA A 55 -1.25 6.64 -7.93
C ALA A 55 -1.64 5.18 -7.65
N TRP A 56 -0.90 4.48 -6.79
CA TRP A 56 -1.17 3.07 -6.52
C TRP A 56 -0.61 2.58 -5.18
N ILE A 57 -1.16 1.45 -4.72
CA ILE A 57 -0.59 0.57 -3.70
C ILE A 57 -0.52 -0.85 -4.27
N GLU A 58 0.61 -1.52 -4.05
CA GLU A 58 0.79 -2.95 -4.28
C GLU A 58 1.06 -3.66 -2.97
N VAL A 59 0.50 -4.85 -2.81
CA VAL A 59 0.73 -5.69 -1.65
C VAL A 59 1.28 -7.03 -2.08
N TYR A 60 2.30 -7.48 -1.37
CA TYR A 60 2.96 -8.75 -1.54
C TYR A 60 2.99 -9.53 -0.23
N PHE A 61 3.08 -10.85 -0.33
CA PHE A 61 3.31 -11.71 0.81
C PHE A 61 4.52 -12.61 0.55
N GLN A 62 5.44 -12.66 1.52
CA GLN A 62 6.54 -13.63 1.52
C GLN A 62 6.41 -14.52 2.76
N ALA A 63 6.12 -15.80 2.54
CA ALA A 63 6.11 -16.78 3.60
C ALA A 63 7.52 -17.01 4.15
N THR A 64 7.63 -17.23 5.46
CA THR A 64 8.90 -17.53 6.12
C THR A 64 9.55 -18.77 5.52
N GLY A 65 10.82 -18.66 5.16
CA GLY A 65 11.60 -19.74 4.54
C GLY A 65 11.39 -19.93 3.04
N GLU A 66 10.46 -19.19 2.42
CA GLU A 66 10.28 -19.21 0.97
C GLU A 66 11.22 -18.24 0.26
N LYS A 67 11.70 -18.66 -0.92
CA LYS A 67 12.66 -17.90 -1.72
C LYS A 67 12.05 -16.63 -2.34
N PHE A 68 10.77 -16.66 -2.68
CA PHE A 68 10.12 -15.62 -3.48
C PHE A 68 8.85 -15.08 -2.82
N PRO A 69 8.58 -13.77 -2.94
CA PRO A 69 7.28 -13.20 -2.61
C PRO A 69 6.25 -13.48 -3.70
N TYR A 70 4.97 -13.33 -3.35
CA TYR A 70 3.84 -13.37 -4.29
C TYR A 70 3.03 -12.08 -4.20
N GLN A 71 2.65 -11.53 -5.35
CA GLN A 71 1.76 -10.37 -5.39
C GLN A 71 0.34 -10.78 -5.00
N ILE A 72 -0.22 -10.08 -4.04
CA ILE A 72 -1.60 -10.29 -3.56
C ILE A 72 -2.57 -9.39 -4.30
N VAL A 73 -2.22 -8.10 -4.43
CA VAL A 73 -3.06 -7.12 -5.12
C VAL A 73 -2.22 -5.95 -5.62
N ARG A 74 -2.66 -5.37 -6.73
CA ARG A 74 -2.34 -4.00 -7.15
C ARG A 74 -3.64 -3.22 -7.21
N ALA A 75 -3.68 -2.05 -6.57
CA ALA A 75 -4.79 -1.12 -6.66
C ALA A 75 -4.29 0.21 -7.23
N ASP A 76 -4.80 0.55 -8.40
CA ASP A 76 -4.61 1.86 -9.02
C ASP A 76 -5.74 2.80 -8.54
N PHE A 77 -5.35 3.97 -8.02
CA PHE A 77 -6.26 5.05 -7.67
C PHE A 77 -6.26 6.03 -8.84
N THR A 78 -7.40 6.20 -9.51
CA THR A 78 -7.40 6.78 -10.87
C THR A 78 -8.14 8.11 -10.98
N ALA A 79 -9.00 8.45 -10.02
CA ALA A 79 -9.70 9.73 -10.02
C ALA A 79 -9.05 10.69 -9.01
N HIS A 80 -8.59 11.83 -9.51
CA HIS A 80 -7.90 12.87 -8.72
C HIS A 80 -8.45 14.27 -9.02
N GLY A 81 -9.75 14.39 -9.27
CA GLY A 81 -10.39 15.69 -9.50
C GLY A 81 -10.35 16.23 -10.93
N ALA A 82 -9.60 15.64 -11.85
CA ALA A 82 -9.49 16.14 -13.23
C ALA A 82 -10.82 16.00 -14.02
N SER A 83 -11.16 17.02 -14.81
CA SER A 83 -12.28 16.99 -15.76
C SER A 83 -12.03 17.88 -16.98
N ALA A 84 -12.96 17.91 -17.94
CA ALA A 84 -12.91 18.82 -19.08
C ALA A 84 -13.00 20.31 -18.68
N GLN A 85 -13.44 20.62 -17.47
CA GLN A 85 -13.49 21.98 -16.91
C GLN A 85 -12.15 22.41 -16.26
N GLY A 86 -11.15 21.53 -16.22
CA GLY A 86 -9.83 21.81 -15.65
C GLY A 86 -9.45 20.88 -14.48
N PRO A 87 -8.26 21.08 -13.88
CA PRO A 87 -7.83 20.32 -12.71
C PRO A 87 -8.76 20.58 -11.50
N ASP A 88 -8.95 19.55 -10.67
CA ASP A 88 -9.69 19.61 -9.40
C ASP A 88 -11.18 20.03 -9.50
N THR A 89 -11.82 19.84 -10.66
CA THR A 89 -13.22 20.24 -10.91
C THR A 89 -14.23 19.09 -11.00
N SER A 90 -13.81 17.82 -11.11
CA SER A 90 -14.74 16.70 -11.32
C SER A 90 -15.57 16.34 -10.09
N SER A 91 -15.15 16.78 -8.90
CA SER A 91 -15.64 16.34 -7.57
C SER A 91 -15.44 14.85 -7.26
N ILE A 92 -14.78 14.08 -8.13
CA ILE A 92 -14.56 12.64 -7.98
C ILE A 92 -13.09 12.40 -7.62
N TYR A 93 -12.87 11.77 -6.47
CA TYR A 93 -11.54 11.47 -5.93
C TYR A 93 -11.50 10.04 -5.38
N THR A 94 -10.46 9.29 -5.72
CA THR A 94 -10.20 7.95 -5.17
C THR A 94 -9.24 8.07 -3.99
N TYR A 95 -9.68 7.70 -2.79
CA TYR A 95 -8.83 7.67 -1.61
C TYR A 95 -7.81 6.52 -1.69
N PRO A 96 -6.52 6.72 -1.32
CA PRO A 96 -5.48 5.71 -1.47
C PRO A 96 -5.51 4.65 -0.37
N GLU A 97 -6.56 3.84 -0.40
CA GLU A 97 -6.80 2.70 0.47
C GLU A 97 -7.28 1.49 -0.34
N VAL A 98 -6.71 0.32 -0.05
CA VAL A 98 -7.15 -0.95 -0.62
C VAL A 98 -7.35 -1.97 0.50
N SER A 99 -8.51 -2.64 0.43
CA SER A 99 -8.87 -3.77 1.29
C SER A 99 -8.90 -5.04 0.46
N VAL A 100 -8.16 -6.07 0.86
CA VAL A 100 -8.15 -7.38 0.18
C VAL A 100 -8.18 -8.50 1.22
N SER A 101 -8.84 -9.60 0.87
CA SER A 101 -8.78 -10.83 1.66
C SER A 101 -7.94 -11.86 0.93
N PHE A 102 -6.98 -12.47 1.63
CA PHE A 102 -6.20 -13.59 1.12
C PHE A 102 -6.02 -14.63 2.23
N LYS A 103 -5.48 -15.80 1.87
CA LYS A 103 -5.20 -16.89 2.82
C LYS A 103 -3.80 -17.43 2.62
N THR A 104 -3.22 -17.99 3.69
CA THR A 104 -1.93 -18.69 3.66
C THR A 104 -1.92 -19.79 4.71
N ASP A 105 -1.11 -20.80 4.47
CA ASP A 105 -0.84 -21.89 5.42
C ASP A 105 0.46 -21.67 6.22
N LYS A 106 1.19 -20.59 5.92
CA LYS A 106 2.51 -20.27 6.50
C LYS A 106 2.55 -18.87 7.11
N PRO A 107 3.28 -18.67 8.23
CA PRO A 107 3.60 -17.34 8.71
C PRO A 107 4.50 -16.62 7.70
N GLY A 108 4.63 -15.30 7.83
CA GLY A 108 5.48 -14.52 6.94
C GLY A 108 5.32 -13.03 7.12
N ALA A 109 5.72 -12.27 6.10
CA ALA A 109 5.61 -10.82 6.08
C ALA A 109 4.74 -10.35 4.90
N ILE A 110 3.86 -9.40 5.20
CA ILE A 110 3.14 -8.60 4.22
C ILE A 110 4.01 -7.38 3.93
N TYR A 111 4.27 -7.14 2.66
CA TYR A 111 4.95 -5.96 2.17
C TYR A 111 3.93 -5.11 1.41
N ALA A 112 3.93 -3.81 1.66
CA ALA A 112 3.19 -2.85 0.86
C ALA A 112 4.19 -1.91 0.20
N SER A 113 3.97 -1.62 -1.07
CA SER A 113 4.65 -0.53 -1.77
C SER A 113 3.62 0.45 -2.30
N SER A 114 3.99 1.72 -2.37
CA SER A 114 3.16 2.78 -2.90
C SER A 114 3.98 3.75 -3.74
N TYR A 115 3.29 4.50 -4.59
CA TYR A 115 3.89 5.52 -5.43
C TYR A 115 3.10 6.83 -5.35
N CYS A 116 3.80 7.89 -4.96
CA CYS A 116 3.35 9.25 -5.14
C CYS A 116 3.87 9.78 -6.47
N ASN A 117 2.99 10.40 -7.26
CA ASN A 117 3.33 10.87 -8.61
C ASN A 117 4.53 11.84 -8.64
N ILE A 118 4.80 12.56 -7.53
CA ILE A 118 5.92 13.49 -7.40
C ILE A 118 6.92 13.17 -6.27
N HIS A 119 6.57 12.27 -5.33
CA HIS A 119 7.44 11.89 -4.20
C HIS A 119 7.96 10.45 -4.26
N GLY A 120 7.83 9.79 -5.42
CA GLY A 120 8.51 8.53 -5.68
C GLY A 120 7.94 7.33 -4.92
N LEU A 121 8.80 6.33 -4.68
CA LEU A 121 8.44 5.01 -4.18
C LEU A 121 8.60 4.92 -2.66
N TRP A 122 7.62 4.30 -2.03
CA TRP A 122 7.56 4.09 -0.59
C TRP A 122 7.22 2.65 -0.27
N GLN A 123 7.65 2.17 0.89
CA GLN A 123 7.37 0.81 1.34
C GLN A 123 7.03 0.74 2.83
N GLY A 124 6.25 -0.29 3.17
CA GLY A 124 5.86 -0.66 4.52
C GLY A 124 5.86 -2.17 4.67
N LEU A 125 6.00 -2.65 5.91
CA LEU A 125 6.03 -4.06 6.24
C LEU A 125 5.20 -4.35 7.49
N LYS A 126 4.53 -5.50 7.49
CA LYS A 126 3.90 -6.07 8.68
C LYS A 126 4.05 -7.59 8.71
N GLU A 127 4.61 -8.10 9.80
CA GLU A 127 4.67 -9.54 10.05
C GLU A 127 3.30 -10.09 10.44
N ILE A 128 3.03 -11.32 10.04
CA ILE A 128 1.85 -12.08 10.46
C ILE A 128 2.26 -13.43 11.03
N LYS A 129 1.62 -13.81 12.13
CA LYS A 129 1.80 -15.10 12.79
C LYS A 129 0.61 -16.01 12.49
N ILE A 130 0.86 -17.32 12.48
CA ILE A 130 -0.21 -18.31 12.50
C ILE A 130 -0.44 -18.72 13.95
N GLY A 131 -1.70 -18.62 14.37
CA GLY A 131 -2.17 -19.13 15.66
C GLY A 131 -2.55 -20.61 15.59
#